data_AF-A0A2B6SAQ1-F1
#
_entry.id   AF-A0A2B6SAQ1-F1
#
_cell.length_a   1.000
_cell.length_b   1.000
_cell.length_c   1.000
_cell.angle_alpha   90.00
_cell.angle_beta   90.00
_cell.angle_gamma   90.00
#
_symmetry.space_group_name_H-M   'P 1'
#
loop_
_entity.id
_entity.type
_entity.pdbx_description
1 polymer ?
#
loop_
_entity_poly.entity_id
_entity_poly.type
_entity_poly.pdbx_seq_one_letter_code
_entity_poly.pdbx_strand_id
1 'polypeptide(L)'
;MTTLLSKAKNILMTDETILFYVACSLNIFIYRSVTRPGLLILTNKRLFFYGPDVSKNPIFEEYSFANISNLKEQKRLFSNQIIFMYDNEWKKIKHIQTNDVSSLVQQIHEQLSK
;
A
#
# COMPACT_ATOMS: atom_id res chain seq x y z
N MET A 1 13.64 7.31 4.69
CA MET A 1 12.49 7.41 3.76
C MET A 1 12.93 7.65 2.31
N THR A 2 13.82 8.62 2.06
CA THR A 2 14.34 8.95 0.72
C THR A 2 15.01 7.77 -0.01
N THR A 3 15.74 6.92 0.72
CA THR A 3 16.38 5.72 0.17
C THR A 3 15.39 4.62 -0.24
N LEU A 4 14.29 4.46 0.49
CA LEU A 4 13.30 3.40 0.20
C LEU A 4 12.44 3.76 -1.02
N LEU A 5 12.01 5.01 -1.13
CA LEU A 5 11.29 5.51 -2.30
C LEU A 5 12.16 5.44 -3.56
N SER A 6 13.45 5.78 -3.46
CA SER A 6 14.38 5.69 -4.59
C SER A 6 14.50 4.25 -5.10
N LYS A 7 14.56 3.26 -4.19
CA LYS A 7 14.54 1.85 -4.57
C LYS A 7 13.21 1.43 -5.21
N ALA A 8 12.08 1.89 -4.67
CA ALA A 8 10.77 1.61 -5.25
C ALA A 8 10.62 2.17 -6.67
N LYS A 9 11.19 3.36 -6.94
CA LYS A 9 11.19 3.96 -8.28
C LYS A 9 11.89 3.11 -9.33
N ASN A 10 12.89 2.31 -8.95
CA ASN A 10 13.59 1.41 -9.87
C ASN A 10 12.75 0.20 -10.31
N ILE A 11 11.58 -0.01 -9.71
CA ILE A 11 10.66 -1.12 -10.01
C ILE A 11 9.52 -0.65 -10.94
N LEU A 12 9.40 0.66 -11.17
CA LEU A 12 8.39 1.22 -12.05
C LEU A 12 8.62 0.80 -13.50
N MET A 13 7.53 0.54 -14.22
CA MET A 13 7.59 0.36 -15.67
C MET A 13 7.84 1.70 -16.37
N THR A 14 8.31 1.67 -17.62
CA THR A 14 8.74 2.88 -18.38
C THR A 14 7.64 3.95 -18.51
N ASP A 15 6.37 3.56 -18.50
CA ASP A 15 5.18 4.41 -18.61
C ASP A 15 4.35 4.44 -17.30
N GLU A 16 4.98 4.07 -16.18
CA GLU A 16 4.37 4.07 -14.87
C GLU A 16 4.81 5.30 -14.04
N THR A 17 3.83 6.09 -13.60
CA THR A 17 4.04 7.30 -12.82
C THR A 17 3.45 7.15 -11.42
N ILE A 18 4.22 7.51 -10.39
CA ILE A 18 3.72 7.57 -9.01
C ILE A 18 2.75 8.75 -8.89
N LEU A 19 1.51 8.46 -8.46
CA LEU A 19 0.49 9.47 -8.15
C LEU A 19 0.61 9.93 -6.69
N PHE A 20 0.81 8.99 -5.77
CA PHE A 20 1.16 9.29 -4.38
C PHE A 20 1.93 8.16 -3.73
N TYR A 21 2.55 8.46 -2.58
CA TYR A 21 3.09 7.44 -1.68
C TYR A 21 2.91 7.86 -0.21
N VAL A 22 2.79 6.89 0.68
CA VAL A 22 2.72 7.13 2.12
C VAL A 22 3.52 6.09 2.89
N ALA A 23 4.22 6.53 3.94
CA ALA A 23 4.86 5.60 4.87
C ALA A 23 3.80 4.93 5.75
N CYS A 24 3.86 3.61 5.84
CA CYS A 24 2.87 2.82 6.55
C CYS A 24 3.43 1.47 6.95
N SER A 25 2.56 0.55 7.33
CA SER A 25 2.91 -0.84 7.52
C SER A 25 1.87 -1.78 6.93
N LEU A 26 2.32 -2.83 6.26
CA LEU A 26 1.47 -3.90 5.76
C LEU A 26 1.33 -4.98 6.84
N ASN A 27 0.10 -5.40 7.12
CA ASN A 27 -0.15 -6.53 7.99
C ASN A 27 -0.18 -7.82 7.15
N ILE A 28 0.81 -8.68 7.35
CA ILE A 28 0.93 -9.97 6.68
C ILE A 28 0.70 -11.12 7.66
N PHE A 29 0.32 -12.28 7.16
CA PHE A 29 0.17 -13.49 7.96
C PHE A 29 1.28 -14.48 7.65
N ILE A 30 2.18 -14.72 8.61
CA ILE A 30 3.23 -15.74 8.53
C ILE A 30 3.21 -16.50 9.85
N TYR A 31 2.39 -17.56 9.93
CA TYR A 31 2.04 -18.32 11.16
C TYR A 31 1.38 -17.50 12.29
N ARG A 32 1.60 -16.19 12.31
CA ARG A 32 1.01 -15.16 13.16
C ARG A 32 0.82 -13.88 12.35
N SER A 33 -0.03 -12.98 12.83
CA SER A 33 -0.14 -11.63 12.26
C SER A 33 1.13 -10.86 12.54
N VAL A 34 1.78 -10.35 11.49
CA VAL A 34 3.00 -9.56 11.58
C VAL A 34 2.87 -8.28 10.78
N THR A 35 3.23 -7.16 11.40
CA THR A 35 3.22 -5.85 10.76
C THR A 35 4.61 -5.54 10.20
N ARG A 36 4.70 -5.23 8.91
CA ARG A 36 5.95 -4.91 8.22
C ARG A 36 5.95 -3.45 7.79
N PRO A 37 6.95 -2.64 8.18
CA PRO A 37 7.02 -1.24 7.77
C PRO A 37 7.34 -1.13 6.28
N GLY A 38 6.91 -0.04 5.64
CA GLY A 38 7.21 0.20 4.23
C GLY A 38 6.49 1.42 3.67
N LEU A 39 6.37 1.46 2.35
CA LEU A 39 5.62 2.47 1.61
C LEU A 39 4.44 1.80 0.91
N LEU A 40 3.26 2.38 1.03
CA LEU A 40 2.17 2.15 0.08
C LEU A 40 2.31 3.18 -1.03
N ILE A 41 2.35 2.72 -2.28
CA ILE A 41 2.61 3.54 -3.46
C ILE A 41 1.47 3.32 -4.44
N LEU A 42 0.77 4.39 -4.80
CA LEU A 42 -0.21 4.39 -5.88
C LEU A 42 0.45 4.91 -7.16
N THR A 43 0.30 4.18 -8.25
CA THR A 43 0.67 4.63 -9.58
C THR A 43 -0.55 4.78 -10.46
N ASN A 44 -0.36 5.26 -11.69
CA ASN A 44 -1.39 5.25 -12.74
C ASN A 44 -1.74 3.82 -13.23
N LYS A 45 -1.04 2.77 -12.76
CA LYS A 45 -1.22 1.39 -13.24
C LYS A 45 -1.60 0.39 -12.16
N ARG A 46 -1.10 0.56 -10.94
CA ARG A 46 -1.28 -0.39 -9.84
C ARG A 46 -1.11 0.29 -8.48
N LEU A 47 -1.58 -0.39 -7.45
CA LEU A 47 -1.21 -0.11 -6.07
C LEU A 47 -0.16 -1.13 -5.66
N PHE A 48 0.91 -0.72 -5.00
CA PHE A 48 1.86 -1.69 -4.46
C PHE A 48 2.45 -1.26 -3.12
N PHE A 49 2.86 -2.24 -2.33
CA PHE A 49 3.57 -2.06 -1.09
C PHE A 49 5.04 -2.42 -1.27
N TYR A 50 5.93 -1.55 -0.78
CA TYR A 50 7.37 -1.77 -0.81
C TYR A 50 7.99 -1.56 0.57
N GLY A 51 8.47 -2.65 1.18
CA GLY A 51 9.13 -2.68 2.48
C GLY A 51 10.65 -2.66 2.39
N PRO A 52 11.34 -2.28 3.48
CA PRO A 52 12.79 -2.31 3.53
C PRO A 52 13.30 -3.74 3.46
N ASP A 53 14.48 -3.86 2.86
CA ASP A 53 15.19 -5.12 2.77
C ASP A 53 15.93 -5.40 4.08
N VAL A 54 15.32 -6.20 4.97
CA VAL A 54 15.93 -6.59 6.26
C VAL A 54 16.76 -7.88 6.12
N SER A 55 16.63 -8.62 5.01
CA SER A 55 17.23 -9.96 4.84
C SER A 55 17.62 -10.33 3.39
N LYS A 56 18.03 -9.34 2.59
CA LYS A 56 18.32 -9.40 1.14
C LYS A 56 17.11 -9.61 0.20
N ASN A 57 15.90 -9.63 0.74
CA ASN A 57 14.65 -9.68 -0.03
C ASN A 57 13.73 -8.53 0.43
N PRO A 58 13.55 -7.47 -0.38
CA PRO A 58 12.55 -6.46 -0.08
C PRO A 58 11.16 -7.10 -0.10
N ILE A 59 10.29 -6.64 0.80
CA ILE A 59 8.88 -7.02 0.76
C ILE A 59 8.24 -6.23 -0.37
N PHE A 60 7.79 -6.92 -1.41
CA PHE A 60 7.05 -6.33 -2.50
C PHE A 60 5.71 -7.07 -2.63
N GLU A 61 4.62 -6.34 -2.49
CA GLU A 61 3.28 -6.84 -2.81
C GLU A 61 2.63 -5.90 -3.82
N GLU A 62 2.20 -6.47 -4.94
CA GLU A 62 1.51 -5.75 -6.00
C GLU A 62 0.01 -6.06 -5.97
N TYR A 63 -0.78 -5.03 -6.23
CA TYR A 63 -2.23 -5.10 -6.30
C TYR A 63 -2.71 -4.44 -7.59
N SER A 64 -3.07 -5.26 -8.57
CA SER A 64 -3.77 -4.80 -9.78
C SER A 64 -5.14 -4.22 -9.40
N PHE A 65 -5.49 -3.07 -9.98
CA PHE A 65 -6.77 -2.41 -9.68
C PHE A 65 -7.99 -3.28 -9.96
N ALA A 66 -7.95 -4.09 -11.02
CA ALA A 66 -9.05 -4.98 -11.40
C ALA A 66 -9.42 -6.01 -10.32
N ASN A 67 -8.47 -6.33 -9.43
CA ASN A 67 -8.64 -7.36 -8.39
C ASN A 67 -8.85 -6.75 -6.99
N ILE A 68 -8.83 -5.43 -6.86
CA ILE A 68 -9.11 -4.73 -5.60
C ILE A 68 -10.61 -4.52 -5.48
N SER A 69 -11.18 -4.97 -4.37
CA SER A 69 -12.58 -4.70 -4.02
C SER A 69 -12.70 -4.33 -2.54
N ASN A 70 -13.86 -3.82 -2.15
CA ASN A 70 -14.21 -3.48 -0.77
C ASN A 70 -13.17 -2.56 -0.07
N LEU A 71 -12.48 -1.72 -0.85
CA LEU A 71 -11.55 -0.72 -0.36
C LEU A 71 -12.29 0.27 0.54
N LYS A 72 -11.75 0.51 1.73
CA LYS A 72 -12.26 1.53 2.65
C LYS A 72 -11.23 1.93 3.69
N GLU A 73 -11.45 3.11 4.24
CA GLU A 73 -10.89 3.50 5.51
C GLU A 73 -11.63 2.80 6.66
N GLN A 74 -10.89 2.14 7.54
CA GLN A 74 -11.38 1.63 8.80
C GLN A 74 -10.91 2.55 9.93
N LYS A 75 -11.82 3.36 10.48
CA LYS A 75 -11.57 4.21 11.63
C LYS A 75 -11.37 3.36 12.89
N ARG A 76 -10.35 3.69 13.69
CA ARG A 76 -10.13 3.10 15.02
C ARG A 76 -9.77 4.20 16.02
N LEU A 77 -9.91 3.89 17.30
CA LEU A 77 -9.63 4.81 18.41
C LEU A 77 -8.25 5.49 18.35
N PHE A 78 -7.21 4.80 17.87
CA PHE A 78 -5.83 5.29 17.91
C PHE A 78 -5.16 5.48 16.54
N SER A 79 -5.56 4.71 15.52
CA SER A 79 -4.99 4.87 14.17
C SER A 79 -5.93 4.28 13.11
N ASN A 80 -6.22 5.10 12.09
CA ASN A 80 -7.01 4.65 10.96
C ASN A 80 -6.19 3.67 10.11
N GLN A 81 -6.90 2.77 9.45
CA GLN A 81 -6.33 1.72 8.61
C GLN A 81 -6.97 1.78 7.24
N ILE A 82 -6.21 1.44 6.20
CA ILE A 82 -6.78 1.15 4.89
C ILE A 82 -6.97 -0.36 4.81
N ILE A 83 -8.17 -0.80 4.49
CA ILE A 83 -8.47 -2.21 4.28
C ILE A 83 -9.10 -2.40 2.91
N PHE A 84 -8.72 -3.48 2.24
CA PHE A 84 -9.29 -3.87 0.96
C PHE A 84 -9.20 -5.38 0.80
N MET A 85 -10.09 -5.93 -0.01
CA MET A 85 -9.99 -7.30 -0.50
C MET A 85 -9.14 -7.26 -1.77
N TYR A 86 -8.17 -8.18 -1.88
CA TYR A 86 -7.45 -8.43 -3.10
C TYR A 86 -7.62 -9.91 -3.45
N ASP A 87 -8.22 -10.19 -4.60
CA ASP A 87 -8.75 -11.51 -4.94
C ASP A 87 -9.68 -12.03 -3.83
N ASN A 88 -9.18 -12.91 -2.95
CA ASN A 88 -9.92 -13.49 -1.82
C ASN A 88 -9.26 -13.23 -0.46
N GLU A 89 -8.30 -12.30 -0.39
CA GLU A 89 -7.55 -12.00 0.83
C GLU A 89 -7.75 -10.55 1.30
N TRP A 90 -8.06 -10.39 2.59
CA TRP A 90 -8.09 -9.08 3.23
C TRP A 90 -6.67 -8.55 3.46
N LYS A 91 -6.33 -7.48 2.74
CA LYS A 91 -5.12 -6.70 2.96
C LYS A 91 -5.43 -5.57 3.94
N LYS A 92 -4.50 -5.31 4.87
CA LYS A 92 -4.64 -4.30 5.92
C LYS A 92 -3.37 -3.46 6.02
N ILE A 93 -3.51 -2.17 5.75
CA ILE A 93 -2.46 -1.17 5.89
C ILE A 93 -2.69 -0.40 7.19
N LYS A 94 -1.67 -0.35 8.04
CA LYS A 94 -1.68 0.23 9.39
C LYS A 94 -0.57 1.26 9.56
N HIS A 95 -0.57 1.98 10.69
CA HIS A 95 0.48 2.94 11.06
C HIS A 95 0.79 3.95 9.94
N ILE A 96 -0.25 4.43 9.28
CA ILE A 96 -0.15 5.31 8.12
C ILE A 96 0.32 6.68 8.62
N GLN A 97 1.43 7.18 8.10
CA GLN A 97 2.05 8.44 8.49
C GLN A 97 1.42 9.62 7.73
N THR A 98 0.09 9.75 7.82
CA THR A 98 -0.66 10.93 7.38
C THR A 98 -1.85 11.17 8.30
N ASN A 99 -2.31 12.41 8.37
CA ASN A 99 -3.53 12.76 9.09
C ASN A 99 -4.78 12.66 8.19
N ASP A 100 -4.60 12.49 6.88
CA ASP A 100 -5.68 12.46 5.89
C ASP A 100 -5.71 11.11 5.15
N VAL A 101 -6.13 10.07 5.86
CA VAL A 101 -6.29 8.72 5.30
C VAL A 101 -7.49 8.66 4.34
N SER A 102 -8.52 9.47 4.56
CA SER A 102 -9.71 9.53 3.71
C SER A 102 -9.36 9.97 2.29
N SER A 103 -8.53 11.01 2.15
CA SER A 103 -8.04 11.47 0.83
C SER A 103 -7.24 10.40 0.10
N LEU A 104 -6.39 9.64 0.81
CA LEU A 104 -5.66 8.51 0.21
C LEU A 104 -6.61 7.44 -0.34
N VAL A 105 -7.64 7.07 0.44
CA VAL A 105 -8.63 6.07 0.00
C VAL A 105 -9.40 6.58 -1.21
N GLN A 106 -9.78 7.86 -1.23
CA GLN A 106 -10.44 8.47 -2.38
C GLN A 106 -9.56 8.43 -3.64
N GLN A 107 -8.28 8.81 -3.54
CA GLN A 107 -7.35 8.78 -4.68
C GLN A 107 -7.18 7.37 -5.27
N ILE A 108 -7.19 6.33 -4.42
CA ILE A 108 -7.18 4.94 -4.90
C ILE A 108 -8.51 4.61 -5.60
N HIS A 109 -9.66 4.97 -5.02
CA HIS A 109 -10.98 4.75 -5.66
C HIS A 109 -11.09 5.38 -7.05
N GLU A 110 -10.50 6.55 -7.25
CA GLU A 110 -10.45 7.23 -8.55
C GLU A 110 -9.67 6.43 -9.60
N GLN A 111 -8.69 5.61 -9.20
CA GLN A 111 -8.02 4.69 -10.13
C GLN A 111 -8.78 3.38 -10.34
N LEU A 112 -9.53 2.90 -9.34
CA LEU A 112 -10.35 1.69 -9.46
C LEU A 112 -11.55 1.87 -10.39
N SER A 113 -12.00 3.12 -10.59
CA SER A 113 -13.18 3.45 -11.38
C SER A 113 -12.90 3.72 -12.86
N LYS A 114 -11.63 3.62 -13.29
CA LYS A 114 -11.19 3.82 -14.68
C LYS A 114 -11.21 2.51 -15.44
#